data_AF-A0AAD6YR30-F1
#
_entry.id   AF-A0AAD6YR30-F1
#
_cell.length_a   1.000
_cell.length_b   1.000
_cell.length_c   1.000
_cell.angle_alpha   90.00
_cell.angle_beta   90.00
_cell.angle_gamma   90.00
#
_symmetry.space_group_name_H-M   'P 1'
#
loop_
_entity.id
_entity.type
_entity.pdbx_description
1 polymer ?
#
loop_
_entity_poly.entity_id
_entity_poly.type
_entity_poly.pdbx_seq_one_letter_code
_entity_poly.pdbx_strand_id
1 'polypeptide(L)'
;MDIIAACEAVKFARKWTVDDKKGPLLLEFVTYRYGGHSMSDPGTIYRAREEVRRMRSTQDPIRGLQRSIEEWGLGSEQELKVHPIPFILLPLTSPQQLDKDAKAEVDAAVEEAKASPEPLAKNLWTKGTEPPFMHGRVREDT
;
A
#
# COMPACT_ATOMS: atom_id res chain seq x y z
N MET A 1 1.30 11.85 -7.62
CA MET A 1 1.88 10.57 -7.16
C MET A 1 2.07 9.71 -8.39
N ASP A 2 3.30 9.26 -8.65
CA ASP A 2 3.68 8.58 -9.89
C ASP A 2 4.32 7.23 -9.56
N ILE A 3 3.64 6.15 -9.95
CA ILE A 3 4.07 4.78 -9.67
C ILE A 3 5.29 4.37 -10.50
N ILE A 4 5.44 4.91 -11.71
CA ILE A 4 6.51 4.55 -12.63
C ILE A 4 7.79 5.22 -12.17
N ALA A 5 7.73 6.52 -11.85
CA ALA A 5 8.85 7.24 -11.26
C ALA A 5 9.30 6.61 -9.93
N ALA A 6 8.36 6.22 -9.06
CA ALA A 6 8.69 5.53 -7.82
C ALA A 6 9.37 4.18 -8.05
N CYS A 7 8.86 3.39 -9.00
CA CYS A 7 9.44 2.08 -9.36
C CYS A 7 10.87 2.22 -9.90
N GLU A 8 11.10 3.13 -10.84
CA GLU A 8 12.42 3.38 -11.41
C GLU A 8 13.41 3.94 -10.38
N ALA A 9 12.96 4.85 -9.50
CA ALA A 9 13.78 5.37 -8.41
C ALA A 9 14.23 4.24 -7.45
N VAL A 10 13.33 3.32 -7.09
CA VAL A 10 13.65 2.18 -6.22
C VAL A 10 14.57 1.18 -6.92
N LYS A 11 14.35 0.87 -8.20
CA LYS A 11 15.25 0.01 -8.99
C LYS A 11 16.66 0.58 -9.04
N PHE A 12 16.78 1.88 -9.32
CA PHE A 12 18.05 2.58 -9.31
C PHE A 12 18.71 2.53 -7.93
N ALA A 13 17.96 2.84 -6.86
CA ALA A 13 18.50 2.85 -5.50
C ALA A 13 18.96 1.46 -5.06
N ARG A 14 18.22 0.39 -5.39
CA ARG A 14 18.65 -1.00 -5.15
C ARG A 14 19.96 -1.29 -5.88
N LYS A 15 20.04 -0.95 -7.17
CA LYS A 15 21.27 -1.16 -7.95
C LYS A 15 22.45 -0.42 -7.31
N TRP A 16 22.27 0.83 -6.93
CA TRP A 16 23.30 1.65 -6.30
C TRP A 16 23.78 1.06 -4.97
N THR A 17 22.84 0.71 -4.08
CA THR A 17 23.12 0.31 -2.70
C THR A 17 23.58 -1.13 -2.60
N VAL A 18 22.93 -2.05 -3.31
CA VAL A 18 23.14 -3.51 -3.18
C VAL A 18 24.12 -4.02 -4.24
N ASP A 19 23.85 -3.76 -5.51
CA ASP A 19 24.60 -4.37 -6.61
C ASP A 19 25.97 -3.68 -6.78
N ASP A 20 25.97 -2.35 -6.81
CA ASP A 20 27.17 -1.54 -7.03
C ASP A 20 27.90 -1.19 -5.72
N LYS A 21 27.27 -1.42 -4.55
CA LYS A 21 27.82 -1.17 -3.21
C LYS A 21 28.36 0.25 -2.98
N LYS A 22 27.67 1.27 -3.51
CA LYS A 22 28.10 2.68 -3.48
C LYS A 22 27.66 3.45 -2.23
N GLY A 23 27.23 2.74 -1.18
CA GLY A 23 26.72 3.33 0.05
C GLY A 23 25.21 3.64 0.02
N PRO A 24 24.66 4.19 1.11
CA PRO A 24 23.22 4.43 1.27
C PRO A 24 22.72 5.61 0.42
N LEU A 25 21.42 5.61 0.15
CA LEU A 25 20.69 6.71 -0.49
C LEU A 25 19.45 7.06 0.33
N LEU A 26 19.05 8.33 0.28
CA LEU A 26 17.78 8.81 0.81
C LEU A 26 16.81 9.04 -0.37
N LEU A 27 15.62 8.44 -0.29
CA LEU A 27 14.53 8.69 -1.24
C LEU A 27 13.37 9.37 -0.51
N GLU A 28 12.99 10.56 -0.97
CA GLU A 28 11.79 11.25 -0.50
C GLU A 28 10.62 10.98 -1.46
N PHE A 29 9.62 10.25 -0.98
CA PHE A 29 8.40 9.99 -1.74
C PHE A 29 7.33 11.01 -1.37
N VAL A 30 7.15 12.01 -2.23
CA VAL A 30 6.10 13.02 -2.05
C VAL A 30 4.75 12.39 -2.36
N THR A 31 3.95 12.19 -1.32
CA THR A 31 2.65 11.50 -1.37
C THR A 31 1.57 12.26 -0.57
N TYR A 32 0.32 11.82 -0.68
CA TYR A 32 -0.81 12.45 -0.02
C TYR A 32 -1.76 11.43 0.63
N ARG A 33 -1.97 11.55 1.95
CA ARG A 33 -2.92 10.71 2.69
C ARG A 33 -4.34 11.27 2.56
N TYR A 34 -5.20 10.56 1.84
CA TYR A 34 -6.60 10.97 1.66
C TYR A 34 -7.48 10.82 2.90
N GLY A 35 -7.17 9.85 3.76
CA GLY A 35 -7.87 9.66 5.03
C GLY A 35 -7.38 10.60 6.13
N GLY A 36 -8.07 10.53 7.27
CA GLY A 36 -7.59 11.01 8.56
C GLY A 36 -6.27 10.36 8.99
N HIS A 37 -5.68 10.80 10.09
CA HIS A 37 -4.46 10.16 10.61
C HIS A 37 -4.75 8.73 11.08
N SER A 38 -5.92 8.51 11.65
CA SER A 38 -6.42 7.22 12.13
C SER A 38 -7.95 7.22 12.13
N MET A 39 -8.58 6.13 12.59
CA MET A 39 -10.03 6.12 12.82
C MET A 39 -10.49 7.15 13.87
N SER A 40 -9.61 7.53 14.82
CA SER A 40 -9.92 8.51 15.86
C SER A 40 -9.63 9.96 15.45
N ASP A 41 -8.80 10.18 14.43
CA ASP A 41 -8.51 11.51 13.90
C ASP A 41 -8.99 11.62 12.45
N PRO A 42 -10.17 12.23 12.21
CA PRO A 42 -10.75 12.34 10.87
C PRO A 42 -10.00 13.32 9.95
N GLY A 43 -9.10 14.15 10.48
CA GLY A 43 -8.27 15.06 9.71
C GLY A 43 -8.97 16.26 9.05
N THR A 44 -10.27 16.45 9.29
CA THR A 44 -11.04 17.60 8.79
C THR A 44 -10.84 18.87 9.61
N ILE A 45 -10.21 18.77 10.78
CA ILE A 45 -9.97 19.90 11.68
C ILE A 45 -8.72 20.72 11.29
N TYR A 46 -7.79 20.14 10.54
CA TYR A 46 -6.50 20.75 10.18
C TYR A 46 -6.21 20.73 8.66
N ARG A 47 -7.15 20.26 7.84
CA ARG A 47 -7.08 20.29 6.36
C ARG A 47 -8.45 20.56 5.76
N ALA A 48 -8.49 21.35 4.69
CA ALA A 48 -9.72 21.61 3.96
C ALA A 48 -10.16 20.37 3.15
N ARG A 49 -11.47 20.09 3.11
CA ARG A 49 -12.01 18.96 2.35
C ARG A 49 -11.79 19.14 0.84
N GLU A 50 -11.79 20.39 0.40
CA GLU A 50 -11.56 20.81 -0.98
C GLU A 50 -10.14 20.47 -1.43
N GLU A 51 -9.13 20.66 -0.56
CA GLU A 51 -7.75 20.28 -0.83
C GLU A 51 -7.64 18.77 -1.05
N VAL A 52 -8.20 17.97 -0.14
CA VAL A 52 -8.20 16.51 -0.25
C VAL A 52 -8.89 16.05 -1.53
N ARG A 53 -10.04 16.66 -1.87
CA ARG A 53 -10.81 16.35 -3.08
C ARG A 53 -10.01 16.68 -4.34
N ARG A 54 -9.35 17.84 -4.39
CA ARG A 54 -8.49 18.26 -5.49
C ARG A 54 -7.29 17.31 -5.65
N MET A 55 -6.64 16.93 -4.55
CA MET A 55 -5.51 16.00 -4.59
C MET A 55 -5.94 14.62 -5.09
N ARG A 56 -7.11 14.11 -4.66
CA ARG A 56 -7.67 12.85 -5.15
C ARG A 56 -8.10 12.90 -6.61
N SER A 57 -8.65 14.02 -7.10
CA SER A 57 -9.09 14.10 -8.50
C SER A 57 -7.92 14.27 -9.48
N THR A 58 -6.86 14.97 -9.08
CA THR A 58 -5.77 15.37 -9.98
C THR A 58 -4.50 14.51 -9.87
N GLN A 59 -4.22 13.96 -8.68
CA GLN A 59 -2.95 13.30 -8.39
C GLN A 59 -3.07 11.85 -7.89
N ASP A 60 -4.23 11.23 -8.06
CA ASP A 60 -4.43 9.81 -7.72
C ASP A 60 -3.51 8.89 -8.55
N PRO A 61 -2.71 8.02 -7.91
CA PRO A 61 -1.72 7.21 -8.60
C PRO A 61 -2.34 6.10 -9.46
N ILE A 62 -3.54 5.61 -9.10
CA ILE A 62 -4.24 4.56 -9.85
C ILE A 62 -4.75 5.16 -11.17
N ARG A 63 -5.45 6.29 -11.09
CA ARG A 63 -5.90 7.06 -12.27
C ARG A 63 -4.72 7.60 -13.08
N GLY A 64 -3.63 7.98 -12.41
CA GLY A 64 -2.39 8.39 -13.06
C GLY A 64 -1.85 7.29 -13.96
N LEU A 65 -1.69 6.08 -13.43
CA LEU A 65 -1.24 4.91 -14.18
C LEU A 65 -2.21 4.56 -15.33
N GLN A 66 -3.52 4.58 -15.06
CA GLN A 66 -4.52 4.31 -16.09
C GLN A 66 -4.36 5.25 -17.29
N ARG A 67 -4.20 6.56 -17.05
CA ARG A 67 -3.96 7.55 -18.13
C ARG A 67 -2.69 7.24 -18.91
N SER A 68 -1.59 6.91 -18.24
CA SER A 68 -0.34 6.56 -18.93
C SER A 68 -0.49 5.32 -19.82
N ILE A 69 -1.25 4.31 -19.37
CA ILE A 69 -1.53 3.10 -20.16
C ILE A 69 -2.35 3.46 -21.42
N GLU A 70 -3.36 4.32 -21.27
CA GLU A 70 -4.20 4.80 -22.38
C GLU A 70 -3.37 5.64 -23.38
N GLU A 71 -2.56 6.57 -22.89
CA GLU A 71 -1.70 7.44 -23.70
C GLU A 71 -0.64 6.66 -24.50
N TRP A 72 -0.13 5.56 -23.94
CA TRP A 72 0.86 4.71 -24.60
C TRP A 72 0.23 3.72 -25.59
N GLY A 73 -1.09 3.76 -25.78
CA GLY A 73 -1.81 2.83 -26.65
C GLY A 73 -1.67 1.38 -26.21
N LEU A 74 -1.34 1.16 -24.93
CA LEU A 74 -1.23 -0.18 -24.36
C LEU A 74 -2.63 -0.77 -24.15
N GLY A 75 -3.66 0.05 -23.97
CA GLY A 75 -5.07 -0.35 -24.06
C GLY A 75 -6.01 0.85 -24.13
N SER A 76 -7.05 0.79 -24.97
CA SER A 76 -8.10 1.82 -25.02
C SER A 76 -9.03 1.76 -23.80
N GLU A 77 -9.82 2.81 -23.50
CA GLU A 77 -10.77 2.78 -22.36
C GLU A 77 -11.76 1.59 -22.44
N GLN A 78 -12.08 1.15 -23.66
CA GLN A 78 -12.93 0.00 -23.95
C GLN A 78 -12.19 -1.34 -23.87
N GLU A 79 -10.92 -1.41 -24.28
CA GLU A 79 -10.10 -2.61 -24.11
C GLU A 79 -9.61 -2.78 -22.69
N LEU A 80 -9.29 -1.71 -21.96
CA LEU A 80 -9.20 -1.76 -20.51
C LEU A 80 -10.48 -2.39 -19.99
N LYS A 81 -11.67 -1.89 -20.35
CA LYS A 81 -12.94 -2.50 -19.93
C LYS A 81 -13.18 -3.97 -20.33
N VAL A 82 -12.46 -4.58 -21.28
CA VAL A 82 -12.86 -5.87 -21.89
C VAL A 82 -11.71 -6.87 -22.17
N HIS A 83 -10.50 -6.42 -22.47
CA HIS A 83 -9.42 -7.24 -23.03
C HIS A 83 -8.04 -7.04 -22.36
N PRO A 84 -7.24 -8.13 -22.24
CA PRO A 84 -5.89 -8.07 -21.70
C PRO A 84 -4.91 -7.35 -22.64
N ILE A 85 -4.08 -6.47 -22.06
CA ILE A 85 -2.98 -5.77 -22.73
C ILE A 85 -1.80 -6.73 -22.96
N PRO A 86 -1.23 -6.82 -24.18
CA PRO A 86 -0.25 -7.85 -24.53
C PRO A 86 1.17 -7.67 -23.97
N PHE A 87 1.49 -6.56 -23.28
CA PHE A 87 2.88 -6.25 -22.89
C PHE A 87 3.22 -6.48 -21.40
N ILE A 88 2.22 -6.75 -20.55
CA ILE A 88 2.46 -7.10 -19.14
C ILE A 88 2.20 -8.60 -18.99
N LEU A 89 3.21 -9.35 -18.53
CA LEU A 89 3.23 -10.81 -18.33
C LEU A 89 2.28 -11.32 -17.22
N LEU A 90 1.08 -10.74 -17.12
CA LEU A 90 -0.02 -11.21 -16.30
C LEU A 90 -1.27 -11.20 -17.18
N PRO A 91 -2.09 -12.28 -17.20
CA PRO A 91 -3.41 -12.23 -17.82
C PRO A 91 -4.27 -11.23 -17.02
N LEU A 92 -4.19 -9.95 -17.36
CA LEU A 92 -4.92 -8.89 -16.69
C LEU A 92 -6.32 -8.84 -17.30
N THR A 93 -7.28 -9.33 -16.52
CA THR A 93 -8.71 -9.09 -16.68
C THR A 93 -9.00 -7.58 -16.73
N SER A 94 -10.15 -7.21 -17.32
CA SER A 94 -10.63 -5.82 -17.36
C SER A 94 -10.52 -5.08 -16.01
N PRO A 95 -10.21 -3.76 -15.90
CA PRO A 95 -10.21 -3.04 -14.63
C PRO A 95 -11.49 -3.18 -13.83
N GLN A 96 -12.67 -3.29 -14.46
CA GLN A 96 -13.91 -3.53 -13.72
C GLN A 96 -13.96 -4.95 -13.16
N GLN A 97 -13.40 -5.91 -13.89
CA GLN A 97 -13.26 -7.27 -13.43
C GLN A 97 -12.18 -7.36 -12.33
N LEU A 98 -11.07 -6.63 -12.44
CA LEU A 98 -10.04 -6.52 -11.40
C LEU A 98 -10.59 -5.87 -10.13
N ASP A 99 -11.35 -4.79 -10.24
CA ASP A 99 -12.01 -4.14 -9.10
C ASP A 99 -13.00 -5.11 -8.43
N LYS A 100 -13.73 -5.88 -9.23
CA LYS A 100 -14.68 -6.90 -8.74
C LYS A 100 -13.95 -8.05 -8.06
N ASP A 101 -12.87 -8.55 -8.64
CA ASP A 101 -12.07 -9.66 -8.12
C ASP A 101 -11.37 -9.25 -6.83
N ALA A 102 -10.73 -8.07 -6.81
CA ALA A 102 -10.11 -7.50 -5.61
C ALA A 102 -11.13 -7.27 -4.50
N LYS A 103 -12.33 -6.80 -4.84
CA LYS A 103 -13.41 -6.65 -3.86
C LYS A 103 -13.85 -8.01 -3.30
N ALA A 104 -14.04 -9.01 -4.16
CA ALA A 104 -14.43 -10.35 -3.74
C ALA A 104 -13.39 -11.00 -2.81
N GLU A 105 -12.10 -10.83 -3.13
CA GLU A 105 -10.98 -11.28 -2.29
C GLU A 105 -11.00 -10.59 -0.91
N VAL A 106 -11.14 -9.27 -0.88
CA VAL A 106 -11.20 -8.51 0.38
C VAL A 106 -12.44 -8.90 1.20
N ASP A 107 -13.61 -9.04 0.59
CA ASP A 107 -14.83 -9.42 1.28
C ASP A 107 -14.71 -10.82 1.90
N ALA A 108 -14.10 -11.78 1.17
CA ALA A 108 -13.83 -13.11 1.70
C ALA A 108 -12.86 -13.09 2.90
N ALA A 109 -11.76 -12.33 2.79
CA ALA A 109 -10.79 -12.17 3.86
C ALA A 109 -11.40 -11.50 5.11
N VAL A 110 -12.32 -10.55 4.93
CA VAL A 110 -13.04 -9.90 6.03
C VAL A 110 -13.94 -10.89 6.78
N GLU A 111 -14.65 -11.76 6.07
CA GLU A 111 -15.50 -12.77 6.71
C GLU A 111 -14.67 -13.84 7.44
N GLU A 112 -13.54 -14.27 6.86
CA GLU A 112 -12.57 -15.14 7.54
C GLU A 112 -12.02 -14.50 8.82
N ALA A 113 -11.63 -13.22 8.76
CA ALA A 113 -11.11 -12.49 9.91
C ALA A 113 -12.14 -12.35 11.04
N LYS A 114 -13.42 -12.15 10.71
CA LYS A 114 -14.52 -12.10 11.70
C LYS A 114 -14.84 -13.46 12.32
N ALA A 115 -14.73 -14.53 11.53
CA ALA A 115 -14.98 -15.90 11.99
C ALA A 115 -13.82 -16.46 12.80
N SER A 116 -12.63 -15.86 12.69
CA SER A 116 -11.43 -16.30 13.39
C SER A 116 -11.60 -16.17 14.91
N PRO A 117 -11.26 -17.21 15.69
CA PRO A 117 -11.36 -17.15 17.14
C PRO A 117 -10.33 -16.16 17.71
N GLU A 118 -10.66 -15.55 18.83
CA GLU A 118 -9.70 -14.75 19.59
C GLU A 118 -8.48 -15.60 19.98
N PRO A 119 -7.28 -15.00 20.03
CA PRO A 119 -6.09 -15.70 20.47
C PRO A 119 -6.27 -16.18 21.91
N LEU A 120 -5.90 -17.44 22.16
CA LEU A 120 -6.00 -18.03 23.50
C LEU A 120 -5.10 -17.29 24.48
N ALA A 121 -5.53 -17.11 25.73
CA ALA A 121 -4.75 -16.43 26.77
C ALA A 121 -3.36 -17.05 26.99
N LYS A 122 -3.19 -18.36 26.75
CA LYS A 122 -1.88 -19.04 26.80
C LYS A 122 -0.88 -18.52 25.75
N ASN A 123 -1.36 -17.90 24.68
CA ASN A 123 -0.52 -17.31 23.63
C ASN A 123 -0.11 -15.87 23.97
N LEU A 124 -0.63 -15.29 25.06
CA LEU A 124 -0.23 -13.96 25.52
C LEU A 124 1.25 -13.91 25.88
N TRP A 125 1.78 -15.02 26.42
CA TRP A 125 3.17 -15.16 26.79
C TRP A 125 3.59 -16.62 26.64
N THR A 126 4.72 -16.84 25.96
CA THR A 126 5.37 -18.15 25.87
C THR A 126 6.70 -18.07 26.62
N LYS A 127 6.93 -18.98 27.56
CA LYS A 127 8.21 -19.06 28.27
C LYS A 127 9.36 -19.21 27.26
N GLY A 128 10.39 -18.37 27.34
CA GLY A 128 11.51 -18.33 26.40
C GLY A 128 11.40 -17.27 25.30
N THR A 129 10.25 -16.59 25.17
CA THR A 129 10.11 -15.40 24.28
C THR A 129 10.31 -14.09 25.04
N GLU A 130 10.82 -14.14 26.27
CA GLU A 130 11.14 -12.93 27.01
C GLU A 130 12.25 -12.17 26.27
N PRO A 131 12.17 -10.83 26.21
CA PRO A 131 13.28 -10.06 25.69
C PRO A 131 14.53 -10.35 26.55
N PRO A 132 15.72 -10.51 25.94
CA PRO A 132 16.95 -10.86 26.66
C PRO A 132 17.36 -9.81 27.70
N PHE A 133 16.78 -8.62 27.62
CA PHE A 133 16.89 -7.56 28.60
C PHE A 133 15.53 -6.87 28.75
N MET A 134 15.12 -6.59 29.99
CA MET A 134 14.01 -5.69 30.28
C MET A 134 14.56 -4.39 30.85
N HIS A 135 14.14 -3.25 30.28
CA HIS A 135 14.40 -1.95 30.86
C HIS A 135 13.27 -1.61 31.86
N GLY A 136 13.63 -1.41 33.14
CA GLY A 136 12.71 -1.07 34.22
C GLY A 136 13.14 -1.69 35.55
N ARG A 137 12.37 -1.45 36.61
CA ARG A 137 12.54 -2.18 37.88
C ARG A 137 11.93 -3.56 37.75
N VAL A 138 12.69 -4.60 38.11
CA VAL A 138 12.08 -5.89 38.42
C VAL A 138 11.43 -5.84 39.80
N ARG A 139 10.46 -6.72 40.04
CA ARG A 139 9.68 -6.77 41.29
C ARG A 139 10.56 -6.91 42.55
N GLU A 140 11.79 -7.35 42.38
CA GLU A 140 12.82 -7.55 43.40
C GLU A 140 13.67 -6.29 43.67
N ASP A 141 13.59 -5.25 42.82
CA ASP A 141 14.33 -3.99 42.95
C ASP A 141 13.65 -2.99 43.92
N THR A 142 13.18 -3.46 45.08
CA THR A 142 12.69 -2.59 46.17
C THR A 142 13.71 -1.56 46.61
#